data_AF-A0A4Q6ALW0-F1
#
_entry.id   AF-A0A4Q6ALW0-F1
#
_cell.length_a   1.000
_cell.length_b   1.000
_cell.length_c   1.000
_cell.angle_alpha   90.00
_cell.angle_beta   90.00
_cell.angle_gamma   90.00
#
_symmetry.space_group_name_H-M   'P 1'
#
loop_
_entity.id
_entity.type
_entity.pdbx_description
1 polymer ?
#
loop_
_entity_poly.entity_id
_entity_poly.type
_entity_poly.pdbx_seq_one_letter_code
_entity_poly.pdbx_strand_id
1 'polypeptide(L)'
;NCIDNAKKIWWDLRVHPFFNTVEFRICDIPMTVQETATIAALFQAICAKLYKLRTQNLNFIMYSRALLNENKWRASRYGIEGSMIDFGKEQEVNTRVLIYELLDFVDDVVPHLGSRNAISYVHKMLEQGTGADRQLKVFEETRNLQAVTDYIHSQFLHGI
;
A
#
# COMPACT_ATOMS: atom_id res chain seq x y z
N ASN A 1 -5.62 5.69 34.02
CA ASN A 1 -5.15 4.86 32.87
C ASN A 1 -6.25 4.75 31.83
N CYS A 2 -6.22 5.57 30.78
CA CYS A 2 -7.29 5.62 29.77
C CYS A 2 -7.14 4.55 28.67
N ILE A 3 -5.98 3.89 28.59
CA ILE A 3 -5.73 2.75 27.71
C ILE A 3 -5.15 1.63 28.57
N ASP A 4 -5.88 0.54 28.70
CA ASP A 4 -5.55 -0.65 29.50
C ASP A 4 -4.78 -1.71 28.69
N ASN A 5 -4.75 -1.59 27.36
CA ASN A 5 -4.11 -2.56 26.48
C ASN A 5 -3.56 -1.91 25.21
N ALA A 6 -2.30 -2.18 24.88
CA ALA A 6 -1.66 -1.72 23.64
C ALA A 6 -2.39 -2.20 22.36
N LYS A 7 -3.18 -3.27 22.43
CA LYS A 7 -4.05 -3.72 21.33
C LYS A 7 -5.15 -2.71 20.98
N LYS A 8 -5.57 -1.85 21.91
CA LYS A 8 -6.60 -0.82 21.70
C LYS A 8 -6.05 0.46 21.06
N ILE A 9 -4.75 0.49 20.76
CA ILE A 9 -4.13 1.58 20.03
C ILE A 9 -4.43 1.42 18.53
N TRP A 10 -5.14 2.41 17.99
CA TRP A 10 -5.48 2.51 16.57
C TRP A 10 -4.39 3.25 15.80
N TRP A 11 -3.29 2.54 15.52
CA TRP A 11 -2.21 3.01 14.66
C TRP A 11 -2.21 2.25 13.34
N ASP A 12 -1.82 2.95 12.27
CA ASP A 12 -1.70 2.41 10.91
C ASP A 12 -0.61 1.33 10.80
N LEU A 13 0.44 1.46 11.61
CA LEU A 13 1.52 0.50 11.73
C LEU A 13 1.77 0.23 13.21
N ARG A 14 1.89 -1.03 13.60
CA ARG A 14 2.02 -1.42 15.00
C ARG A 14 3.04 -2.53 15.19
N VAL A 15 3.94 -2.37 16.17
CA VAL A 15 4.73 -3.49 16.69
C VAL A 15 3.83 -4.33 17.57
N HIS A 16 3.69 -5.61 17.26
CA HIS A 16 2.82 -6.47 18.07
C HIS A 16 3.47 -6.78 19.42
N PRO A 17 2.75 -6.66 20.56
CA PRO A 17 3.35 -6.81 21.89
C PRO A 17 3.74 -8.26 22.25
N PHE A 18 3.18 -9.26 21.56
CA PHE A 18 3.40 -10.69 21.85
C PHE A 18 4.08 -11.46 20.72
N PHE A 19 4.05 -10.91 19.51
CA PHE A 19 4.62 -11.52 18.32
C PHE A 19 5.71 -10.58 17.86
N ASN A 20 6.87 -11.13 17.47
CA ASN A 20 8.00 -10.32 16.99
C ASN A 20 7.75 -9.85 15.55
N THR A 21 6.63 -9.18 15.33
CA THR A 21 6.11 -8.77 14.03
C THR A 21 5.72 -7.31 14.05
N VAL A 22 5.72 -6.72 12.86
CA VAL A 22 5.16 -5.41 12.58
C VAL A 22 3.90 -5.61 11.74
N GLU A 23 2.79 -5.06 12.22
CA GLU A 23 1.47 -5.21 11.63
C GLU A 23 1.11 -3.95 10.84
N PHE A 24 0.91 -4.11 9.53
CA PHE A 24 0.39 -3.08 8.64
C PHE A 24 -1.14 -3.12 8.68
N ARG A 25 -1.76 -1.99 9.04
CA ARG A 25 -3.21 -1.85 9.29
C ARG A 25 -3.83 -0.68 8.53
N ILE A 26 -3.13 -0.19 7.51
CA ILE A 26 -3.53 0.97 6.71
C ILE A 26 -4.38 0.61 5.49
N CYS A 27 -4.31 -0.63 5.02
CA CYS A 27 -4.97 -1.07 3.80
C CYS A 27 -6.43 -1.46 4.05
N ASP A 28 -7.30 -1.06 3.12
CA ASP A 28 -8.59 -1.72 2.91
C ASP A 28 -8.39 -3.14 2.34
N ILE A 29 -9.47 -3.91 2.27
CA ILE A 29 -9.47 -5.26 1.69
C ILE A 29 -9.35 -5.15 0.16
N PRO A 30 -8.28 -5.68 -0.48
CA PRO A 30 -8.15 -5.70 -1.93
C PRO A 30 -9.20 -6.62 -2.57
N MET A 31 -9.54 -6.39 -3.85
CA MET A 31 -10.62 -7.15 -4.50
C MET A 31 -10.20 -8.55 -4.94
N THR A 32 -8.90 -8.77 -5.18
CA THR A 32 -8.37 -10.06 -5.64
C THR A 32 -7.25 -10.56 -4.72
N VAL A 33 -7.03 -11.88 -4.73
CA VAL A 33 -5.92 -12.50 -3.98
C VAL A 33 -4.57 -12.06 -4.52
N GLN A 34 -4.44 -11.85 -5.83
CA GLN A 34 -3.21 -11.38 -6.48
C GLN A 34 -2.85 -9.98 -6.00
N GLU A 35 -3.81 -9.05 -5.94
CA GLU A 35 -3.57 -7.70 -5.38
C GLU A 35 -3.14 -7.78 -3.91
N THR A 36 -3.78 -8.65 -3.12
CA THR A 36 -3.44 -8.87 -1.71
C THR A 36 -2.00 -9.38 -1.57
N ALA A 37 -1.63 -10.39 -2.35
CA ALA A 37 -0.27 -10.95 -2.37
C ALA A 37 0.77 -9.91 -2.84
N THR A 38 0.40 -9.06 -3.79
CA THR A 38 1.24 -7.98 -4.31
C THR A 38 1.56 -6.95 -3.23
N ILE A 39 0.54 -6.46 -2.53
CA ILE A 39 0.71 -5.50 -1.43
C ILE A 39 1.54 -6.11 -0.29
N ALA A 40 1.26 -7.36 0.08
CA ALA A 40 2.01 -8.07 1.11
C ALA A 40 3.50 -8.25 0.73
N ALA A 41 3.76 -8.62 -0.53
CA ALA A 41 5.11 -8.75 -1.06
C ALA A 41 5.86 -7.41 -1.08
N LEU A 42 5.18 -6.32 -1.42
CA LEU A 42 5.77 -4.98 -1.39
C LEU A 42 6.12 -4.56 0.05
N PHE A 43 5.26 -4.81 1.03
CA PHE A 43 5.60 -4.57 2.44
C PHE A 43 6.80 -5.40 2.90
N GLN A 44 6.87 -6.67 2.53
CA GLN A 44 8.02 -7.52 2.82
C GLN A 44 9.31 -6.94 2.22
N ALA A 45 9.27 -6.50 0.96
CA ALA A 45 10.41 -5.90 0.28
C ALA A 45 10.85 -4.57 0.92
N ILE A 46 9.91 -3.71 1.30
CA ILE A 46 10.20 -2.48 2.04
C ILE A 46 10.89 -2.79 3.37
N CYS A 47 10.36 -3.72 4.16
CA CYS A 47 10.97 -4.12 5.42
C CYS A 47 12.40 -4.67 5.22
N ALA A 48 12.60 -5.53 4.22
CA ALA A 48 13.92 -6.08 3.90
C ALA A 48 14.90 -4.98 3.46
N LYS A 49 14.46 -4.03 2.63
CA LYS A 49 15.26 -2.90 2.17
C LYS A 49 15.67 -1.99 3.34
N LEU A 50 14.72 -1.62 4.19
CA LEU A 50 14.99 -0.81 5.39
C LEU A 50 15.95 -1.52 6.35
N TYR A 51 15.81 -2.84 6.53
CA TYR A 51 16.74 -3.62 7.34
C TYR A 51 18.16 -3.62 6.74
N LYS A 52 18.29 -3.84 5.43
CA LYS A 52 19.58 -3.77 4.71
C LYS A 52 20.26 -2.41 4.83
N LEU A 53 19.52 -1.32 4.68
CA LEU A 53 20.08 0.03 4.82
C LEU A 53 20.55 0.29 6.25
N ARG A 54 19.77 -0.17 7.24
CA ARG A 54 20.15 -0.04 8.65
C ARG A 54 21.42 -0.80 8.99
N THR A 55 21.64 -2.00 8.45
CA THR A 55 22.90 -2.75 8.66
C THR A 55 24.10 -2.09 7.98
N GLN A 56 23.85 -1.23 7.00
CA GLN A 56 24.86 -0.40 6.33
C GLN A 56 25.04 0.99 6.97
N ASN A 57 24.43 1.24 8.13
CA ASN A 57 24.43 2.54 8.82
C ASN A 57 23.82 3.70 8.01
N LEU A 58 22.95 3.40 7.05
CA LEU A 58 22.20 4.40 6.29
C LEU A 58 20.85 4.66 6.96
N ASN A 59 20.49 5.93 7.14
CA ASN A 59 19.25 6.38 7.77
C ASN A 59 18.53 7.42 6.90
N PHE A 60 17.24 7.64 7.18
CA PHE A 60 16.40 8.60 6.47
C PHE A 60 16.07 9.83 7.32
N ILE A 61 15.73 10.92 6.63
CA ILE A 61 15.19 12.12 7.27
C ILE A 61 13.85 11.78 7.93
N MET A 62 13.71 12.18 9.18
CA MET A 62 12.47 12.03 9.94
C MET A 62 11.59 13.26 9.70
N TYR A 63 10.54 13.09 8.90
CA TYR A 63 9.55 14.15 8.68
C TYR A 63 8.52 14.22 9.82
N SER A 64 7.95 15.42 10.02
CA SER A 64 6.93 15.62 11.03
C SER A 64 5.65 14.83 10.68
N ARG A 65 4.89 14.43 11.70
CA ARG A 65 3.63 13.70 11.50
C ARG A 65 2.61 14.49 10.67
N ALA A 66 2.61 15.82 10.78
CA ALA A 66 1.73 16.68 9.99
C ALA A 66 1.98 16.53 8.49
N LEU A 67 3.26 16.47 8.07
CA LEU A 67 3.64 16.27 6.67
C LEU A 67 3.26 14.86 6.17
N LEU A 68 3.49 13.83 6.99
CA LEU A 68 3.08 12.47 6.64
C LEU A 68 1.55 12.35 6.49
N ASN A 69 0.80 13.02 7.36
CA ASN A 69 -0.66 13.03 7.32
C ASN A 69 -1.21 13.73 6.07
N GLU A 70 -0.52 14.75 5.56
CA GLU A 70 -0.90 15.41 4.29
C GLU A 70 -0.85 14.42 3.12
N ASN A 71 0.27 13.71 2.95
CA ASN A 71 0.37 12.68 1.90
C ASN A 71 -0.60 11.52 2.11
N LYS A 72 -0.86 11.12 3.37
CA LYS A 72 -1.89 10.14 3.69
C LYS A 72 -3.27 10.59 3.24
N TRP A 73 -3.63 11.85 3.51
CA TRP A 73 -4.91 12.41 3.09
C TRP A 73 -5.03 12.46 1.56
N ARG A 74 -3.98 12.93 0.87
CA ARG A 74 -3.92 12.94 -0.61
C ARG A 74 -4.12 11.55 -1.20
N ALA A 75 -3.43 10.54 -0.66
CA ALA A 75 -3.58 9.15 -1.09
C ALA A 75 -5.01 8.64 -0.86
N SER A 76 -5.63 8.93 0.28
CA SER A 76 -7.01 8.53 0.57
C SER A 76 -8.03 9.23 -0.34
N ARG A 77 -7.80 10.49 -0.73
CA ARG A 77 -8.76 11.29 -1.50
C ARG A 77 -8.66 11.07 -3.01
N TYR A 78 -7.44 10.92 -3.53
CA TYR A 78 -7.14 10.91 -4.96
C TYR A 78 -6.53 9.59 -5.46
N GLY A 79 -6.16 8.69 -4.56
CA GLY A 79 -5.60 7.39 -4.92
C GLY A 79 -4.34 7.50 -5.79
N ILE A 80 -4.24 6.62 -6.78
CA ILE A 80 -3.10 6.54 -7.70
C ILE A 80 -3.10 7.64 -8.77
N GLU A 81 -4.24 8.29 -9.03
CA GLU A 81 -4.37 9.37 -10.00
C GLU A 81 -3.98 10.74 -9.42
N GLY A 82 -3.84 10.83 -8.10
CA GLY A 82 -3.37 12.03 -7.43
C GLY A 82 -1.87 12.23 -7.49
N SER A 83 -1.42 13.18 -6.68
CA SER A 83 -0.02 13.45 -6.44
C SER A 83 0.27 13.46 -4.94
N MET A 84 1.52 13.18 -4.59
CA MET A 84 2.04 13.35 -3.24
C MET A 84 3.17 14.36 -3.23
N ILE A 85 3.46 14.92 -2.06
CA ILE A 85 4.58 15.84 -1.86
C ILE A 85 5.84 15.00 -1.65
N ASP A 86 6.83 15.17 -2.53
CA ASP A 86 8.19 14.71 -2.30
C ASP A 86 8.91 15.78 -1.48
N PHE A 87 9.11 15.51 -0.19
CA PHE A 87 9.74 16.45 0.73
C PHE A 87 11.26 16.56 0.54
N GLY A 88 11.89 15.68 -0.22
CA GLY A 88 13.30 15.80 -0.58
C GLY A 88 13.48 16.72 -1.79
N LYS A 89 12.56 16.64 -2.77
CA LYS A 89 12.54 17.51 -3.96
C LYS A 89 11.77 18.82 -3.75
N GLU A 90 11.08 18.97 -2.63
CA GLU A 90 10.22 20.12 -2.28
C GLU A 90 9.14 20.42 -3.33
N GLN A 91 8.59 19.38 -3.97
CA GLN A 91 7.61 19.52 -5.03
C GLN A 91 6.53 18.44 -4.96
N GLU A 92 5.42 18.70 -5.66
CA GLU A 92 4.37 17.71 -5.89
C GLU A 92 4.78 16.76 -7.03
N VAL A 93 4.64 15.46 -6.81
CA VAL A 93 5.00 14.40 -7.76
C VAL A 93 3.82 13.45 -7.93
N ASN A 94 3.56 13.06 -9.16
CA ASN A 94 2.49 12.11 -9.47
C ASN A 94 2.69 10.79 -8.71
N THR A 95 1.61 10.27 -8.11
CA THR A 95 1.66 9.05 -7.29
C THR A 95 2.18 7.84 -8.04
N ARG A 96 1.83 7.66 -9.33
CA ARG A 96 2.32 6.52 -10.13
C ARG A 96 3.84 6.56 -10.28
N VAL A 97 4.41 7.75 -10.47
CA VAL A 97 5.87 7.92 -10.56
C VAL A 97 6.54 7.51 -9.24
N LEU A 98 5.99 7.94 -8.10
CA LEU A 98 6.51 7.56 -6.78
C LEU A 98 6.41 6.06 -6.50
N ILE A 99 5.36 5.39 -7.02
CA ILE A 99 5.25 3.93 -6.94
C ILE A 99 6.35 3.26 -7.76
N TYR A 100 6.66 3.75 -8.96
CA TYR A 100 7.79 3.23 -9.74
C TYR A 100 9.14 3.46 -9.05
N GLU A 101 9.39 4.66 -8.50
CA GLU A 101 10.58 4.93 -7.70
C GLU A 101 10.67 3.97 -6.49
N LEU A 102 9.55 3.65 -5.85
CA LEU A 102 9.49 2.66 -4.76
C LEU A 102 9.83 1.25 -5.23
N LEU A 103 9.37 0.84 -6.41
CA LEU A 103 9.71 -0.47 -7.00
C LEU A 103 11.21 -0.56 -7.29
N ASP A 104 11.80 0.48 -7.89
CA ASP A 104 13.24 0.57 -8.14
C ASP A 104 14.03 0.56 -6.83
N PHE A 105 13.53 1.26 -5.80
CA PHE A 105 14.16 1.30 -4.49
C PHE A 105 14.29 -0.09 -3.84
N VAL A 106 13.30 -0.96 -4.01
CA VAL A 106 13.30 -2.30 -3.40
C VAL A 106 13.85 -3.41 -4.31
N ASP A 107 14.09 -3.16 -5.60
CA ASP A 107 14.40 -4.22 -6.58
C ASP A 107 15.60 -5.10 -6.17
N ASP A 108 16.60 -4.55 -5.51
CA ASP A 108 17.81 -5.26 -5.08
C ASP A 108 17.57 -6.30 -3.97
N VAL A 109 16.49 -6.19 -3.20
CA VAL A 109 16.15 -7.18 -2.16
C VAL A 109 15.12 -8.20 -2.63
N VAL A 110 14.35 -7.89 -3.67
CA VAL A 110 13.25 -8.74 -4.17
C VAL A 110 13.70 -10.16 -4.56
N PRO A 111 14.83 -10.39 -5.28
CA PRO A 111 15.27 -11.74 -5.65
C PRO A 111 15.46 -12.67 -4.44
N HIS A 112 15.96 -12.14 -3.33
CA HIS A 112 16.22 -12.92 -2.12
C HIS A 112 14.94 -13.33 -1.36
N LEU A 113 13.83 -12.65 -1.63
CA LEU A 113 12.54 -12.91 -0.99
C LEU A 113 11.67 -13.89 -1.78
N GLY A 114 12.02 -14.18 -3.03
CA GLY A 114 11.19 -15.01 -3.92
C GLY A 114 9.86 -14.37 -4.33
N SER A 115 9.68 -13.07 -4.08
CA SER A 115 8.41 -12.36 -4.25
C SER A 115 8.31 -11.56 -5.56
N ARG A 116 9.27 -11.72 -6.49
CA ARG A 116 9.35 -10.98 -7.76
C ARG A 116 8.07 -11.07 -8.58
N ASN A 117 7.50 -12.27 -8.70
CA ASN A 117 6.27 -12.47 -9.48
C ASN A 117 5.09 -11.71 -8.86
N ALA A 118 4.95 -11.74 -7.53
CA ALA A 118 3.89 -11.00 -6.84
C ALA A 118 4.06 -9.48 -7.03
N ILE A 119 5.27 -8.95 -6.84
CA ILE A 119 5.54 -7.51 -6.98
C ILE A 119 5.32 -7.01 -8.42
N SER A 120 5.67 -7.81 -9.44
CA SER A 120 5.46 -7.43 -10.84
C SER A 120 3.99 -7.18 -11.20
N TYR A 121 3.05 -7.71 -10.42
CA TYR A 121 1.63 -7.48 -10.61
C TYR A 121 1.21 -6.02 -10.32
N VAL A 122 2.05 -5.22 -9.65
CA VAL A 122 1.81 -3.78 -9.45
C VAL A 122 1.57 -3.06 -10.79
N HIS A 123 2.30 -3.41 -11.84
CA HIS A 123 2.11 -2.81 -13.17
C HIS A 123 0.67 -2.98 -13.67
N LYS A 124 0.13 -4.20 -13.54
CA LYS A 124 -1.24 -4.51 -13.92
C LYS A 124 -2.25 -3.78 -13.03
N MET A 125 -1.98 -3.61 -11.73
CA MET A 125 -2.83 -2.81 -10.84
C MET A 125 -2.89 -1.34 -11.27
N LEU A 126 -1.76 -0.76 -11.66
CA LEU A 126 -1.70 0.62 -12.16
C LEU A 126 -2.43 0.79 -13.50
N GLU A 127 -2.38 -0.22 -14.38
CA GLU A 127 -3.09 -0.22 -15.66
C GLU A 127 -4.61 -0.37 -15.49
N GLN A 128 -5.05 -1.26 -14.60
CA GLN A 128 -6.47 -1.58 -14.39
C GLN A 128 -7.22 -0.58 -13.50
N GLY A 129 -6.50 0.33 -12.84
CA GLY A 129 -7.05 1.20 -11.81
C GLY A 129 -7.21 0.47 -10.46
N THR A 130 -7.54 1.21 -9.42
CA THR A 130 -7.73 0.66 -8.07
C THR A 130 -9.05 -0.10 -7.94
N GLY A 131 -9.21 -0.83 -6.83
CA GLY A 131 -10.49 -1.46 -6.52
C GLY A 131 -11.65 -0.46 -6.39
N ALA A 132 -11.38 0.74 -5.89
CA ALA A 132 -12.37 1.82 -5.82
C ALA A 132 -12.80 2.27 -7.22
N ASP A 133 -11.85 2.48 -8.14
CA ASP A 133 -12.15 2.90 -9.51
C ASP A 133 -13.04 1.89 -10.24
N ARG A 134 -12.75 0.60 -10.06
CA ARG A 134 -13.54 -0.48 -10.69
C ARG A 134 -14.94 -0.62 -10.08
N GLN A 135 -15.09 -0.44 -8.77
CA GLN A 135 -16.41 -0.42 -8.12
C GLN A 135 -17.24 0.79 -8.55
N LEU A 136 -16.62 1.98 -8.61
CA LEU A 136 -17.27 3.19 -9.09
C LEU A 136 -17.75 3.04 -10.53
N LYS A 137 -16.93 2.46 -11.41
CA LYS A 137 -17.31 2.18 -12.80
C LYS A 137 -18.57 1.31 -12.90
N VAL A 138 -18.64 0.20 -12.15
CA VAL A 138 -19.84 -0.65 -12.12
C VAL A 138 -21.06 0.13 -11.63
N PHE A 139 -20.90 0.96 -10.60
CA PHE A 139 -22.00 1.78 -10.10
C PHE A 139 -22.43 2.84 -11.10
N GLU A 140 -21.51 3.47 -11.82
CA GLU A 140 -21.83 4.49 -12.83
C GLU A 140 -22.61 3.91 -14.01
N GLU A 141 -22.25 2.69 -14.43
CA GLU A 141 -22.89 1.96 -15.53
C GLU A 141 -24.26 1.40 -15.13
N THR A 142 -24.41 0.88 -13.91
CA THR A 142 -25.62 0.15 -13.49
C THR A 142 -26.56 0.96 -12.60
N ARG A 143 -26.04 1.99 -11.91
CA ARG A 143 -26.71 2.73 -10.83
C ARG A 143 -27.28 1.83 -9.73
N ASN A 144 -26.69 0.65 -9.53
CA ASN A 144 -27.19 -0.37 -8.61
C ASN A 144 -26.07 -0.89 -7.69
N LEU A 145 -26.24 -0.73 -6.37
CA LEU A 145 -25.29 -1.21 -5.36
C LEU A 145 -25.23 -2.74 -5.24
N GLN A 146 -26.33 -3.44 -5.56
CA GLN A 146 -26.33 -4.90 -5.60
C GLN A 146 -25.39 -5.40 -6.70
N ALA A 147 -25.41 -4.76 -7.88
CA ALA A 147 -24.49 -5.09 -8.97
C ALA A 147 -23.01 -4.87 -8.59
N VAL A 148 -22.70 -3.85 -7.79
CA VAL A 148 -21.36 -3.63 -7.25
C VAL A 148 -20.96 -4.76 -6.28
N THR A 149 -21.89 -5.20 -5.43
CA THR A 149 -21.64 -6.29 -4.47
C THR A 149 -21.41 -7.62 -5.21
N ASP A 150 -22.24 -7.92 -6.21
CA ASP A 150 -22.10 -9.10 -7.07
C ASP A 150 -20.76 -9.07 -7.82
N TYR A 151 -20.37 -7.88 -8.30
CA TYR A 151 -19.06 -7.68 -8.90
C TYR A 151 -17.93 -7.98 -7.92
N ILE A 152 -17.93 -7.41 -6.71
CA ILE A 152 -16.90 -7.68 -5.69
C ILE A 152 -16.80 -9.18 -5.39
N HIS A 153 -17.94 -9.87 -5.24
CA HIS A 153 -17.97 -11.31 -5.01
C HIS A 153 -17.33 -12.08 -6.17
N SER A 154 -17.63 -11.70 -7.42
CA SER A 154 -17.05 -12.34 -8.61
C SER A 154 -15.52 -12.17 -8.71
N GLN A 155 -14.94 -11.13 -8.11
CA GLN A 155 -13.51 -10.83 -8.23
C GLN A 155 -12.64 -11.68 -7.29
N PHE A 156 -13.18 -12.16 -6.17
CA PHE A 156 -12.37 -12.80 -5.13
C PHE A 156 -11.55 -14.00 -5.63
N LEU A 157 -12.13 -14.85 -6.48
CA LEU A 157 -11.48 -16.01 -7.08
C LEU A 157 -10.94 -15.73 -8.49
N HIS A 158 -10.98 -14.49 -8.95
CA HIS A 158 -10.54 -14.17 -10.31
C HIS A 158 -9.04 -14.38 -10.47
N GLY A 159 -8.64 -15.29 -11.37
CA GLY A 159 -7.23 -15.58 -11.67
C GLY A 159 -6.57 -16.64 -10.78
N ILE A 160 -7.36 -17.35 -9.97
CA ILE A 160 -7.00 -18.60 -9.28
C ILE A 160 -7.75 -19.75 -9.95
#